data_AF-A0A8K0CT22-F1
#
_entry.id   AF-A0A8K0CT22-F1
#
_cell.length_a   1.000
_cell.length_b   1.000
_cell.length_c   1.000
_cell.angle_alpha   90.00
_cell.angle_beta   90.00
_cell.angle_gamma   90.00
#
_symmetry.space_group_name_H-M   'P 1'
#
loop_
_entity.id
_entity.type
_entity.pdbx_description
1 polymer ?
#
loop_
_entity_poly.entity_id
_entity_poly.type
_entity_poly.pdbx_seq_one_letter_code
_entity_poly.pdbx_strand_id
1 'polypeptide(L)'
;MLTCNDCNAVYIGETGRSIETRVKEHIRNNTISNFGRHLSENQHTYNKENTKLLHQYNKGYKLLLLEALEIEKIKKNNKYHCLNDQQQLNFTPIFQQILNSNHNK
;
A
#
# COMPACT_ATOMS: atom_id res chain seq x y z
N MET A 1 -0.80 -5.15 2.41
CA MET A 1 0.52 -4.53 2.63
C MET A 1 1.59 -5.50 2.17
N LEU A 2 2.49 -5.04 1.32
CA LEU A 2 3.69 -5.77 0.87
C LEU A 2 4.91 -5.06 1.42
N THR A 3 5.84 -5.81 2.00
CA THR A 3 7.11 -5.27 2.51
C THR A 3 8.26 -5.84 1.70
N CYS A 4 9.24 -5.02 1.36
CA CYS A 4 10.49 -5.49 0.76
C CYS A 4 11.25 -6.35 1.77
N ASN A 5 11.95 -7.38 1.29
CA ASN A 5 12.77 -8.23 2.17
C ASN A 5 14.09 -7.56 2.54
N ASP A 6 14.63 -6.71 1.66
CA ASP A 6 15.99 -6.18 1.75
C ASP A 6 16.04 -4.73 2.27
N CYS A 7 14.90 -4.05 2.34
CA CYS A 7 14.82 -2.71 2.91
C CYS A 7 13.45 -2.43 3.55
N ASN A 8 13.30 -1.24 4.12
CA ASN A 8 12.07 -0.79 4.78
C ASN A 8 10.97 -0.30 3.82
N ALA A 9 11.06 -0.62 2.53
CA ALA A 9 10.08 -0.20 1.54
C ALA A 9 8.75 -0.96 1.70
N VAL A 10 7.65 -0.22 1.59
CA VAL A 10 6.29 -0.73 1.79
C VAL A 10 5.38 -0.27 0.66
N TYR A 11 4.57 -1.20 0.15
CA TYR A 11 3.46 -0.91 -0.77
C TYR A 11 2.13 -1.35 -0.16
N ILE A 12 1.16 -0.45 -0.17
CA ILE A 12 -0.23 -0.70 0.23
C ILE A 12 -1.08 -0.76 -1.04
N GLY A 13 -1.97 -1.73 -1.13
CA GLY A 13 -2.79 -1.95 -2.31
C GLY A 13 -4.11 -2.61 -1.93
N GLU A 14 -5.19 -2.26 -2.60
CA GLU A 14 -6.43 -3.03 -2.57
C GLU A 14 -6.47 -4.15 -3.62
N THR A 15 -7.18 -5.24 -3.30
CA THR A 15 -7.43 -6.32 -4.26
C THR A 15 -8.79 -6.96 -4.01
N GLY A 16 -9.55 -7.18 -5.09
CA GLY A 16 -10.73 -8.04 -5.08
C GLY A 16 -10.41 -9.50 -5.41
N ARG A 17 -9.16 -9.80 -5.77
CA ARG A 17 -8.65 -11.18 -5.96
C ARG A 17 -8.04 -11.67 -4.66
N SER A 18 -7.76 -12.97 -4.57
CA SER A 18 -6.92 -13.50 -3.49
C SER A 18 -5.60 -12.72 -3.41
N ILE A 19 -5.15 -12.48 -2.19
CA ILE A 19 -3.91 -11.72 -1.93
C ILE A 19 -2.72 -12.40 -2.64
N GLU A 20 -2.66 -13.73 -2.60
CA GLU A 20 -1.61 -14.50 -3.26
C GLU A 20 -1.60 -14.28 -4.78
N THR A 21 -2.76 -14.27 -5.42
CA THR A 21 -2.86 -13.98 -6.85
C THR A 21 -2.32 -12.60 -7.18
N ARG A 22 -2.73 -11.58 -6.42
CA ARG A 22 -2.29 -10.19 -6.65
C ARG A 22 -0.79 -10.03 -6.43
N VAL A 23 -0.24 -10.67 -5.40
CA VAL A 23 1.21 -10.68 -5.15
C VAL A 23 1.97 -11.28 -6.32
N LYS A 24 1.54 -12.43 -6.84
CA LYS A 24 2.18 -13.05 -8.02
C LYS A 24 2.16 -12.13 -9.24
N GLU A 25 1.08 -11.39 -9.45
CA GLU A 25 0.98 -10.38 -10.53
C GLU A 25 2.02 -9.27 -10.37
N HIS A 26 2.18 -8.73 -9.14
CA HIS A 26 3.16 -7.68 -8.85
C HIS A 26 4.62 -8.14 -9.04
N ILE A 27 4.92 -9.38 -8.65
CA ILE A 27 6.27 -9.96 -8.79
C ILE A 27 6.56 -10.28 -10.26
N ARG A 28 5.60 -10.90 -10.97
CA ARG A 28 5.80 -11.31 -12.36
C ARG A 28 5.87 -10.12 -13.32
N ASN A 29 5.09 -9.08 -13.06
CA ASN A 29 5.07 -7.85 -13.86
C ASN A 29 5.87 -6.75 -13.16
N ASN A 30 7.16 -7.04 -12.95
CA ASN A 30 8.11 -6.21 -12.21
C ASN A 30 8.36 -4.81 -12.81
N THR A 31 7.75 -4.45 -13.93
CA THR A 31 7.86 -3.11 -14.54
C THR A 31 6.59 -2.26 -14.39
N ILE A 32 5.46 -2.86 -14.03
CA ILE A 32 4.15 -2.17 -14.09
C ILE A 32 3.76 -1.54 -12.75
N SER A 33 4.11 -2.20 -11.64
CA SER A 33 3.74 -1.71 -10.31
C SER A 33 4.93 -1.10 -9.59
N ASN A 34 4.69 -0.12 -8.74
CA ASN A 34 5.77 0.50 -7.95
C ASN A 34 6.53 -0.51 -7.10
N PHE A 35 5.84 -1.48 -6.52
CA PHE A 35 6.49 -2.56 -5.77
C PHE A 35 7.36 -3.44 -6.68
N GLY A 36 6.84 -3.88 -7.81
CA GLY A 36 7.60 -4.67 -8.79
C GLY A 36 8.82 -3.92 -9.32
N ARG A 37 8.63 -2.64 -9.67
CA ARG A 37 9.69 -1.75 -10.17
C ARG A 37 10.79 -1.57 -9.13
N HIS A 38 10.41 -1.32 -7.88
CA HIS A 38 11.36 -1.26 -6.77
C HIS A 38 12.20 -2.54 -6.65
N LEU A 39 11.59 -3.72 -6.71
CA LEU A 39 12.32 -4.98 -6.66
C LEU A 39 13.31 -5.11 -7.84
N SER A 40 12.86 -4.78 -9.05
CA SER A 40 13.68 -4.91 -10.27
C SER A 40 14.85 -3.92 -10.31
N GLU A 41 14.61 -2.64 -10.03
CA GLU A 41 15.62 -1.58 -10.14
C GLU A 41 16.68 -1.68 -9.06
N ASN A 42 16.30 -2.11 -7.85
CA ASN A 42 17.20 -2.22 -6.71
C ASN A 42 17.77 -3.64 -6.52
N GLN A 43 17.42 -4.59 -7.40
CA GLN A 43 17.79 -6.01 -7.27
C GLN A 43 17.39 -6.61 -5.91
N HIS A 44 16.23 -6.17 -5.40
CA HIS A 44 15.68 -6.65 -4.13
C HIS A 44 14.77 -7.86 -4.35
N THR A 45 14.50 -8.54 -3.25
CA THR A 45 13.71 -9.77 -3.15
C THR A 45 12.45 -9.55 -2.31
N TYR A 46 11.53 -10.50 -2.44
CA TYR A 46 10.27 -10.51 -1.70
C TYR A 46 9.92 -11.95 -1.31
N ASN A 47 9.48 -12.12 -0.06
CA ASN A 47 9.00 -13.38 0.48
C ASN A 47 7.50 -13.31 0.78
N LYS A 48 6.78 -14.43 0.61
CA LYS A 48 5.32 -14.49 0.86
C LYS A 48 4.95 -14.05 2.28
N GLU A 49 5.82 -14.30 3.25
CA GLU A 49 5.67 -13.91 4.66
C GLU A 49 5.67 -12.39 4.86
N ASN A 50 6.23 -11.63 3.91
CA ASN A 50 6.24 -10.16 3.94
C ASN A 50 4.93 -9.54 3.44
N THR A 51 3.88 -10.35 3.29
CA THR A 51 2.52 -9.90 3.04
C THR A 51 1.68 -9.89 4.30
N LYS A 52 1.02 -8.75 4.54
CA LYS A 52 0.07 -8.56 5.63
C LYS A 52 -1.28 -8.07 5.11
N LEU A 53 -2.35 -8.79 5.49
CA LEU A 53 -3.73 -8.32 5.35
C LEU A 53 -3.99 -7.25 6.41
N LEU A 54 -4.38 -6.05 5.98
CA LEU A 54 -4.69 -4.93 6.88
C LEU A 54 -6.20 -4.85 7.18
N HIS A 55 -7.03 -4.97 6.13
CA HIS A 55 -8.48 -4.82 6.20
C HIS A 55 -9.17 -5.79 5.24
N GLN A 56 -10.35 -6.29 5.60
CA GLN A 56 -11.21 -7.10 4.74
C GLN A 56 -12.61 -6.50 4.69
N TYR A 57 -13.02 -6.02 3.50
CA TYR A 57 -14.32 -5.42 3.25
C TYR A 57 -14.78 -5.70 1.81
N ASN A 58 -16.07 -5.54 1.55
CA ASN A 58 -16.60 -5.54 0.19
C ASN A 58 -15.99 -4.40 -0.62
N LYS A 59 -15.77 -4.63 -1.92
CA LYS A 59 -15.23 -3.63 -2.84
C LYS A 59 -16.12 -2.39 -2.87
N GLY A 60 -15.51 -1.21 -2.83
CA GLY A 60 -16.22 0.06 -2.91
C GLY A 60 -15.45 1.20 -2.24
N TYR A 61 -16.12 2.33 -2.09
CA TYR A 61 -15.52 3.57 -1.56
C TYR A 61 -14.86 3.40 -0.20
N LYS A 62 -15.41 2.53 0.67
CA LYS A 62 -14.83 2.24 1.99
C LYS A 62 -13.44 1.61 1.89
N LEU A 63 -13.21 0.71 0.93
CA LEU A 63 -11.92 0.03 0.78
C LEU A 63 -10.85 1.01 0.25
N LEU A 64 -11.23 1.86 -0.70
CA LEU A 64 -10.37 2.95 -1.18
C LEU A 64 -9.99 3.91 -0.04
N LEU A 65 -10.96 4.27 0.82
CA LEU A 65 -10.72 5.12 1.97
C LEU A 65 -9.75 4.47 2.98
N LEU A 66 -9.94 3.17 3.26
CA LEU A 66 -9.05 2.42 4.15
C LEU A 66 -7.64 2.30 3.57
N GLU A 67 -7.50 2.03 2.28
CA GLU A 67 -6.22 2.04 1.58
C GLU A 67 -5.51 3.39 1.75
N ALA A 68 -6.23 4.50 1.55
CA ALA A 68 -5.67 5.83 1.69
C ALA A 68 -5.24 6.15 3.13
N LEU A 69 -6.05 5.78 4.12
CA LEU A 69 -5.68 5.94 5.53
C LEU A 69 -4.42 5.15 5.91
N GLU A 70 -4.28 3.91 5.42
CA GLU A 70 -3.09 3.10 5.70
C GLU A 70 -1.84 3.65 5.02
N ILE A 71 -1.96 4.19 3.80
CA ILE A 71 -0.85 4.87 3.12
C ILE A 71 -0.39 6.09 3.90
N GLU A 72 -1.32 6.92 4.37
CA GLU A 72 -0.98 8.11 5.17
C GLU A 72 -0.34 7.74 6.51
N LYS A 73 -0.78 6.65 7.17
CA LYS A 73 -0.12 6.11 8.36
C LYS A 73 1.33 5.69 8.08
N ILE A 74 1.57 5.00 6.96
CA ILE A 74 2.91 4.56 6.57
C ILE A 74 3.80 5.75 6.21
N LYS A 75 3.29 6.75 5.48
CA LYS A 75 4.05 7.98 5.15
C LYS A 75 4.46 8.78 6.37
N LYS A 76 3.61 8.85 7.40
CA LYS A 76 3.93 9.52 8.67
C LYS A 76 4.89 8.72 9.55
N ASN A 77 5.08 7.45 9.26
CA ASN A 77 5.99 6.60 10.01
C ASN A 77 7.37 6.57 9.37
N ASN A 78 8.31 7.33 9.96
CA ASN A 78 9.70 7.45 9.49
C ASN A 78 10.46 6.11 9.41
N LYS A 79 9.92 5.02 9.99
CA LYS A 79 10.50 3.68 9.86
C LYS A 79 10.37 3.13 8.43
N TYR A 80 9.41 3.58 7.63
CA TYR A 80 9.07 2.98 6.36
C TYR A 80 9.30 3.92 5.17
N HIS A 81 9.70 3.35 4.03
CA HIS A 81 9.72 4.04 2.75
C HIS A 81 8.47 3.68 1.95
N CYS A 82 7.52 4.61 1.82
CA CYS A 82 6.25 4.36 1.14
C CYS A 82 6.43 4.38 -0.39
N LEU A 83 6.07 3.29 -1.07
CA LEU A 83 6.15 3.15 -2.53
C LEU A 83 4.85 3.56 -3.26
N ASN A 84 3.82 3.99 -2.52
CA ASN A 84 2.57 4.44 -3.12
C ASN A 84 2.72 5.87 -3.67
N ASP A 85 2.43 6.06 -4.95
CA ASP A 85 2.36 7.39 -5.56
C ASP A 85 1.11 8.16 -5.10
N GLN A 86 0.99 9.43 -5.51
CA GLN A 86 -0.11 10.32 -5.13
C GLN A 86 -1.49 9.67 -5.30
N GLN A 87 -2.32 9.73 -4.26
CA GLN A 87 -3.61 9.06 -4.24
C GLN A 87 -4.75 9.98 -4.70
N GLN A 88 -5.65 9.42 -5.50
CA GLN A 88 -6.83 10.12 -6.04
C GLN A 88 -7.76 10.67 -4.93
N LEU A 89 -7.78 10.05 -3.75
CA LEU A 89 -8.65 10.45 -2.64
C LEU A 89 -8.13 11.64 -1.82
N ASN A 90 -6.86 12.03 -1.99
CA ASN A 90 -6.25 13.14 -1.27
C ASN A 90 -7.00 14.47 -1.50
N PHE A 91 -7.81 14.57 -2.56
CA PHE A 91 -8.54 15.78 -2.93
C PHE A 91 -9.99 15.81 -2.44
N THR A 92 -10.48 14.76 -1.76
CA THR A 92 -11.88 14.74 -1.30
C THR A 92 -12.02 15.44 0.06
N PRO A 93 -13.00 16.36 0.25
CA PRO A 93 -13.19 17.06 1.53
C PRO A 93 -13.43 16.13 2.72
N ILE A 94 -14.17 15.03 2.49
CA ILE A 94 -14.45 14.01 3.51
C ILE A 94 -13.15 13.36 4.00
N PHE A 95 -12.24 13.02 3.09
CA PHE A 95 -10.96 12.43 3.47
C PHE A 95 -10.10 13.40 4.29
N GLN A 96 -10.05 14.67 3.90
CA GLN A 96 -9.35 15.72 4.64
C GLN A 96 -9.90 15.89 6.05
N GLN A 97 -11.23 15.87 6.22
CA GLN A 97 -11.87 15.95 7.53
C GLN A 97 -11.51 14.75 8.43
N ILE A 98 -11.47 13.55 7.87
CA ILE A 98 -11.04 12.34 8.60
C ILE A 98 -9.58 12.43 9.03
N LEU A 99 -8.67 12.90 8.16
CA LEU A 99 -7.27 13.08 8.50
C LEU A 99 -7.09 14.07 9.66
N ASN A 100 -7.77 15.22 9.60
CA ASN A 100 -7.70 16.25 10.63
C ASN A 100 -8.27 15.77 11.98
N SER A 101 -9.31 14.92 11.95
CA SER A 101 -9.92 14.37 13.17
C SER A 101 -9.03 13.35 13.88
N ASN A 102 -8.18 12.61 13.14
CA ASN A 102 -7.26 11.63 13.70
C ASN A 102 -5.96 12.25 14.24
N HIS A 103 -5.69 13.54 13.99
CA HIS A 103 -4.55 14.26 14.55
C HIS A 103 -4.80 14.80 15.97
N ASN A 104 -6.04 14.79 16.45
CA ASN A 104 -6.44 15.33 17.76
C ASN A 104 -6.57 14.22 18.84
N LYS A 105 -5.85 13.11 18.70
CA LYS A 105 -5.78 12.04 19.71
C LYS A 105 -4.35 11.61 19.96
#